data_AF-A0A2V5SU12-F1
#
_entry.id   AF-A0A2V5SU12-F1
#
_cell.length_a   1.000
_cell.length_b   1.000
_cell.length_c   1.000
_cell.angle_alpha   90.00
_cell.angle_beta   90.00
_cell.angle_gamma   90.00
#
_symmetry.space_group_name_H-M   'P 1'
#
loop_
_entity.id
_entity.type
_entity.pdbx_description
1 polymer ?
#
loop_
_entity_poly.entity_id
_entity_poly.type
_entity_poly.pdbx_seq_one_letter_code
_entity_poly.pdbx_strand_id
1 'polypeptide(L)'
;MPFFSRVFPLIILAAPVCLFAQTDSSADTIRVSVLLNSDGSRTVYEADNANHKSVATTTEGDGKVREKIRYDLDESGRFLRGEVYGPKEQFRFFAKYRYDADNHLIEETHFAKDQSVIGKIIFRYDGTGRQIGYSSYDGAGRLLGQTTVPMAKRP
;
A
#
# COMPACT_ATOMS: atom_id res chain seq x y z
N MET A 1 9.97 -26.74 17.38
CA MET A 1 9.21 -25.48 17.48
C MET A 1 10.17 -24.31 17.53
N PRO A 2 10.01 -23.31 16.65
CA PRO A 2 10.08 -21.94 17.13
C PRO A 2 8.92 -21.10 16.55
N PHE A 3 8.12 -20.53 17.45
CA PHE A 3 7.16 -19.48 17.15
C PHE A 3 7.92 -18.19 16.84
N PHE A 4 8.15 -17.90 15.56
CA PHE A 4 8.48 -16.54 15.15
C PHE A 4 7.20 -15.70 15.18
N SER A 5 6.90 -15.12 16.35
CA SER A 5 5.99 -13.98 16.43
C SER A 5 6.69 -12.76 15.84
N ARG A 6 6.84 -12.75 14.51
CA ARG A 6 7.23 -11.54 13.78
C ARG A 6 6.00 -10.67 13.73
N VAL A 7 5.99 -9.64 14.58
CA VAL A 7 5.16 -8.47 14.37
C VAL A 7 5.54 -7.96 12.98
N PHE A 8 4.74 -8.27 11.97
CA PHE A 8 4.91 -7.70 10.63
C PHE A 8 4.80 -6.19 10.83
N PRO A 9 5.85 -5.41 10.50
CA PRO A 9 5.71 -3.96 10.53
C PRO A 9 4.53 -3.62 9.65
N LEU A 10 3.54 -2.98 10.26
CA LEU A 10 2.32 -2.53 9.62
C LEU A 10 2.71 -1.42 8.63
N ILE A 11 3.01 -1.81 7.40
CA ILE A 11 3.20 -0.87 6.29
C ILE A 11 1.79 -0.47 5.87
N ILE A 12 1.26 0.56 6.53
CA ILE A 12 0.12 1.29 5.99
C ILE A 12 0.71 2.07 4.82
N LEU A 13 0.72 1.46 3.63
CA LEU A 13 0.77 2.28 2.43
C LEU A 13 -0.57 3.01 2.43
N ALA A 14 -0.58 4.21 3.00
CA ALA A 14 -1.60 5.18 2.65
C ALA A 14 -1.44 5.34 1.15
N ALA A 15 -2.22 4.59 0.37
CA ALA A 15 -2.37 4.87 -1.04
C ALA A 15 -2.73 6.35 -1.06
N PRO A 16 -1.85 7.23 -1.57
CA PRO A 16 -2.21 8.62 -1.66
C PRO A 16 -3.52 8.61 -2.45
N VAL A 17 -4.53 9.31 -1.93
CA VAL A 17 -5.62 9.77 -2.78
C VAL A 17 -4.93 10.71 -3.76
N CYS A 18 -4.35 10.14 -4.81
CA CYS A 18 -3.88 10.86 -5.96
C CYS A 18 -5.16 11.34 -6.62
N LEU A 19 -5.57 12.54 -6.21
CA LEU A 19 -6.55 13.34 -6.93
C LEU A 19 -5.93 13.59 -8.29
N PHE A 20 -6.19 12.72 -9.27
CA PHE A 20 -5.86 13.01 -10.65
C PHE A 20 -6.85 14.07 -11.11
N ALA A 21 -6.47 15.34 -10.95
CA ALA A 21 -6.92 16.35 -11.89
C ALA A 21 -6.56 15.81 -13.27
N GLN A 22 -7.58 15.62 -14.12
CA GLN A 22 -7.37 15.23 -15.51
C GLN A 22 -6.41 16.24 -16.13
N THR A 23 -5.22 15.77 -16.50
CA THR A 23 -4.28 16.53 -17.29
C THR A 23 -3.69 15.55 -18.29
N ASP A 24 -3.78 15.96 -19.55
CA ASP A 24 -3.65 15.22 -20.79
C ASP A 24 -2.78 13.96 -20.77
N SER A 25 -3.34 12.94 -21.43
CA SER A 25 -2.68 11.72 -21.86
C SER A 25 -1.51 12.01 -22.80
N SER A 26 -0.33 12.31 -22.25
CA SER A 26 0.90 11.79 -22.85
C SER A 26 1.08 10.37 -22.31
N ALA A 27 0.45 9.41 -22.99
CA ALA A 27 0.42 7.99 -22.60
C ALA A 27 1.82 7.31 -22.60
N ASP A 28 2.89 8.05 -22.87
CA ASP A 28 4.27 7.58 -23.02
C ASP A 28 5.26 8.34 -22.12
N THR A 29 4.78 8.89 -20.99
CA THR A 29 5.64 9.64 -20.07
C THR A 29 5.65 8.98 -18.69
N ILE A 30 6.85 8.67 -18.20
CA ILE A 30 7.05 8.23 -16.81
C ILE A 30 6.65 9.38 -15.89
N ARG A 31 5.61 9.15 -15.07
CA ARG A 31 5.18 10.11 -14.05
C ARG A 31 5.95 9.87 -12.77
N VAL A 32 6.56 10.92 -12.23
CA VAL A 32 7.25 10.86 -10.94
C VAL A 32 6.45 11.64 -9.91
N SER A 33 6.10 10.99 -8.79
CA SER A 33 5.48 11.66 -7.64
C SER A 33 6.26 11.38 -6.37
N VAL A 34 6.17 12.30 -5.41
CA VAL A 34 6.96 12.26 -4.19
C VAL A 34 6.04 12.47 -3.00
N LEU A 35 6.10 11.55 -2.04
CA LEU A 35 5.42 11.64 -0.76
C LEU A 35 6.45 11.80 0.36
N LEU A 36 6.27 12.83 1.19
CA LEU A 36 6.96 12.94 2.47
C LEU A 36 6.10 12.29 3.54
N ASN A 37 6.63 11.28 4.20
CA ASN A 37 5.95 10.54 5.26
C ASN A 37 6.11 11.29 6.60
N SER A 38 5.16 11.10 7.50
CA SER A 38 5.14 11.76 8.82
C SER A 38 6.32 11.38 9.72
N ASP A 39 6.97 10.25 9.45
CA ASP A 39 8.18 9.78 10.13
C ASP A 39 9.48 10.37 9.54
N GLY A 40 9.38 11.29 8.59
CA GLY A 40 10.52 11.95 7.93
C GLY A 40 11.13 11.15 6.78
N SER A 41 10.64 9.94 6.49
CA SER A 41 11.01 9.21 5.29
C SER A 41 10.33 9.81 4.04
N ARG A 42 10.89 9.53 2.86
CA ARG A 42 10.35 9.98 1.57
C ARG A 42 10.09 8.77 0.69
N THR A 43 8.93 8.72 0.06
CA THR A 43 8.61 7.74 -0.99
C THR A 43 8.57 8.42 -2.35
N VAL A 44 9.30 7.88 -3.32
CA VAL A 44 9.26 8.31 -4.72
C VAL A 44 8.54 7.24 -5.52
N TYR A 45 7.49 7.62 -6.24
CA TYR A 45 6.77 6.76 -7.17
C TYR A 45 7.15 7.14 -8.59
N GLU A 46 7.59 6.17 -9.36
CA GLU A 46 7.81 6.26 -10.80
C GLU A 46 6.75 5.39 -11.47
N ALA A 47 5.84 5.98 -12.23
CA ALA A 47 4.73 5.29 -12.86
C ALA A 47 4.89 5.32 -14.38
N ASP A 48 4.95 4.13 -14.96
CA ASP A 48 4.87 3.89 -16.39
C ASP A 48 3.45 3.41 -16.69
N ASN A 49 2.57 4.40 -16.91
CA ASN A 49 1.17 4.15 -17.20
C ASN A 49 0.97 3.42 -18.53
N ALA A 50 1.89 3.57 -19.49
CA ALA A 50 1.85 2.89 -20.78
C ALA A 50 1.92 1.37 -20.60
N ASN A 51 2.80 0.94 -19.68
CA ASN A 51 3.07 -0.47 -19.43
C ASN A 51 2.33 -1.02 -18.19
N HIS A 52 1.44 -0.24 -17.59
CA HIS A 52 0.75 -0.58 -16.34
C HIS A 52 1.72 -1.01 -15.22
N LYS A 53 2.82 -0.27 -15.05
CA LYS A 53 3.82 -0.51 -14.01
C LYS A 53 4.06 0.72 -13.15
N SER A 54 4.41 0.50 -11.90
CA SER A 54 4.99 1.55 -11.07
C SER A 54 6.06 0.99 -10.14
N VAL A 55 7.03 1.83 -9.76
CA VAL A 55 8.02 1.53 -8.73
C VAL A 55 7.90 2.58 -7.65
N ALA A 56 7.72 2.14 -6.41
CA ALA A 56 7.87 2.99 -5.23
C ALA A 56 9.20 2.71 -4.56
N THR A 57 9.98 3.74 -4.25
CA THR A 57 11.20 3.64 -3.44
C THR A 57 11.04 4.53 -2.23
N THR A 58 11.08 3.93 -1.03
CA THR A 58 11.04 4.64 0.24
C THR A 58 12.44 4.73 0.82
N THR A 59 12.84 5.96 1.12
CA THR A 59 14.16 6.32 1.62
C THR A 59 14.02 7.03 2.96
N GLU A 60 14.89 6.69 3.90
CA GLU A 60 15.01 7.38 5.20
C GLU A 60 15.48 8.83 5.02
N GLY A 61 15.33 9.63 6.08
CA GLY A 61 15.87 11.00 6.09
C GLY A 61 17.40 11.08 5.90
N ASP A 62 18.13 10.00 6.20
CA ASP A 62 19.58 9.88 5.98
C ASP A 62 19.97 9.40 4.57
N GLY A 63 18.99 9.18 3.68
CA GLY A 63 19.23 8.75 2.30
C GLY A 63 19.32 7.23 2.11
N LYS A 64 19.19 6.41 3.16
CA LYS A 64 19.19 4.94 3.01
C LYS A 64 17.85 4.43 2.50
N VAL A 65 17.90 3.52 1.52
CA VAL A 65 16.70 2.83 1.03
C VAL A 65 16.17 1.91 2.12
N ARG A 66 14.95 2.18 2.57
CA ARG A 66 14.19 1.36 3.52
C ARG A 66 13.44 0.25 2.79
N GLU A 67 12.86 0.60 1.63
CA GLU A 67 11.94 -0.27 0.92
C GLU A 67 11.85 0.09 -0.57
N LYS A 68 11.57 -0.92 -1.39
CA LYS A 68 11.22 -0.76 -2.79
C LYS A 68 10.05 -1.67 -3.12
N ILE A 69 9.08 -1.17 -3.86
CA ILE A 69 7.91 -1.93 -4.28
C ILE A 69 7.78 -1.82 -5.79
N ARG A 70 7.61 -2.96 -6.46
CA ARG A 70 7.31 -3.01 -7.90
C ARG A 70 5.85 -3.38 -8.07
N TYR A 71 5.09 -2.52 -8.71
CA TYR A 71 3.66 -2.65 -8.89
C TYR A 71 3.28 -3.06 -10.30
N ASP A 72 2.29 -3.95 -10.35
CA ASP A 72 1.40 -4.12 -11.49
C ASP A 72 0.19 -3.22 -11.27
N LEU A 73 -0.18 -2.45 -12.30
CA LEU A 73 -1.36 -1.61 -12.29
C LEU A 73 -2.51 -2.26 -13.09
N ASP A 74 -3.74 -1.92 -12.76
CA ASP A 74 -4.90 -2.25 -13.60
C ASP A 74 -5.08 -1.25 -14.74
N GLU A 75 -6.11 -1.48 -15.57
CA GLU A 75 -6.45 -0.62 -16.72
C GLU A 75 -6.76 0.82 -16.32
N SER A 76 -7.21 1.04 -15.08
CA SER A 76 -7.50 2.35 -14.52
C SER A 76 -6.27 2.99 -13.83
N GLY A 77 -5.10 2.34 -13.89
CA GLY A 77 -3.86 2.81 -13.27
C GLY A 77 -3.79 2.58 -11.76
N ARG A 78 -4.65 1.73 -11.20
CA ARG A 78 -4.69 1.41 -9.76
C ARG A 78 -3.78 0.23 -9.45
N PHE A 79 -3.24 0.16 -8.23
CA PHE A 79 -2.38 -0.94 -7.84
C PHE A 79 -3.16 -2.26 -7.85
N LEU A 80 -2.73 -3.24 -8.61
CA LEU A 80 -3.31 -4.58 -8.63
C LEU A 80 -2.51 -5.53 -7.72
N ARG A 81 -1.18 -5.48 -7.86
CA ARG A 81 -0.23 -6.31 -7.13
C ARG A 81 1.06 -5.54 -6.90
N GLY A 82 1.72 -5.79 -5.77
CA GLY A 82 3.04 -5.28 -5.44
C GLY A 82 4.01 -6.40 -5.09
N GLU A 83 5.26 -6.28 -5.49
CA GLU A 83 6.37 -7.08 -4.97
C GLU A 83 7.23 -6.21 -4.07
N VAL A 84 7.27 -6.55 -2.78
CA VAL A 84 7.85 -5.70 -1.73
C VAL A 84 9.25 -6.20 -1.37
N TYR A 85 10.20 -5.27 -1.38
CA TYR A 85 11.60 -5.51 -1.10
C TYR A 85 12.09 -4.59 0.02
N GLY A 86 12.91 -5.14 0.92
CA GLY A 86 13.67 -4.36 1.89
C GLY A 86 14.96 -3.78 1.31
N PRO A 87 15.85 -3.28 2.19
CA PRO A 87 17.16 -2.80 1.78
C PRO A 87 17.92 -3.88 1.01
N LYS A 88 18.74 -3.46 0.04
CA LYS A 88 19.54 -4.36 -0.82
C LYS A 88 18.70 -5.37 -1.62
N GLU A 89 17.50 -4.99 -2.05
CA GLU A 89 16.59 -5.81 -2.88
C GLU A 89 16.23 -7.16 -2.21
N GLN A 90 16.16 -7.18 -0.87
CA GLN A 90 15.73 -8.38 -0.14
C GLN A 90 14.21 -8.54 -0.25
N PHE A 91 13.75 -9.58 -0.97
CA PHE A 91 12.31 -9.90 -1.04
C PHE A 91 11.69 -10.06 0.36
N ARG A 92 10.52 -9.44 0.56
CA ARG A 92 9.73 -9.56 1.79
C ARG A 92 8.45 -10.37 1.55
N PHE A 93 7.59 -9.89 0.66
CA PHE A 93 6.29 -10.50 0.36
C PHE A 93 5.71 -9.92 -0.93
N PHE A 94 4.65 -10.56 -1.44
CA PHE A 94 3.78 -9.95 -2.44
C PHE A 94 2.56 -9.32 -1.75
N ALA A 95 2.08 -8.19 -2.26
CA ALA A 95 0.83 -7.58 -1.86
C ALA A 95 -0.18 -7.68 -3.01
N LYS A 96 -1.46 -7.90 -2.71
CA LYS A 96 -2.57 -7.78 -3.66
C LYS A 96 -3.60 -6.82 -3.09
N TYR A 97 -4.12 -5.95 -3.94
CA TYR A 97 -5.03 -4.88 -3.56
C TYR A 97 -6.42 -5.13 -4.15
N ARG A 98 -7.46 -4.87 -3.37
CA ARG A 98 -8.86 -4.96 -3.82
C ARG A 98 -9.60 -3.67 -3.49
N TYR A 99 -10.37 -3.21 -4.46
CA TYR A 99 -11.14 -1.97 -4.39
C TYR A 99 -12.64 -2.27 -4.42
N ASP A 100 -13.45 -1.37 -3.85
CA ASP A 100 -14.89 -1.35 -4.05
C ASP A 100 -15.28 -0.63 -5.36
N ALA A 101 -16.59 -0.53 -5.62
CA ALA A 101 -17.13 0.14 -6.80
C ALA A 101 -16.92 1.66 -6.80
N ASP A 102 -16.76 2.26 -5.61
CA ASP A 102 -16.50 3.68 -5.40
C ASP A 102 -14.98 4.00 -5.42
N ASN A 103 -14.16 3.02 -5.79
CA ASN A 103 -12.72 3.12 -5.93
C ASN A 103 -11.94 3.26 -4.61
N HIS A 104 -12.51 2.86 -3.49
CA HIS A 104 -11.80 2.79 -2.21
C HIS A 104 -11.05 1.46 -2.07
N LEU A 105 -9.82 1.49 -1.57
CA LEU A 105 -9.06 0.29 -1.24
C LEU A 105 -9.68 -0.38 -0.02
N ILE A 106 -10.35 -1.52 -0.19
CA ILE A 106 -11.05 -2.22 0.90
C ILE A 106 -10.23 -3.36 1.51
N GLU A 107 -9.27 -3.91 0.77
CA GLU A 107 -8.42 -5.00 1.27
C GLU A 107 -7.03 -4.98 0.64
N GLU A 108 -6.02 -5.24 1.47
CA GLU A 108 -4.67 -5.58 1.07
C GLU A 108 -4.33 -6.97 1.63
N THR A 109 -3.94 -7.91 0.78
CA THR A 109 -3.52 -9.26 1.20
C THR A 109 -2.04 -9.47 0.93
N HIS A 110 -1.33 -10.01 1.92
CA HIS A 110 0.10 -10.31 1.83
C HIS A 110 0.33 -11.80 1.61
N PHE A 111 1.25 -12.11 0.70
CA PHE A 111 1.62 -13.47 0.34
C PHE A 111 3.11 -13.70 0.49
N ALA A 112 3.49 -14.86 1.01
CA ALA A 112 4.85 -15.33 0.96
C ALA A 112 5.26 -15.71 -0.48
N LYS A 113 6.53 -16.08 -0.65
CA LYS A 113 7.09 -16.45 -1.96
C LYS A 113 6.37 -17.66 -2.57
N ASP A 114 5.89 -18.59 -1.74
CA ASP A 114 5.12 -19.76 -2.12
C ASP A 114 3.62 -19.49 -2.38
N GLN A 115 3.22 -18.21 -2.41
CA GLN A 115 1.83 -17.75 -2.56
C GLN A 115 0.90 -18.09 -1.40
N SER A 116 1.43 -18.53 -0.25
CA SER A 116 0.62 -18.67 0.97
C SER A 116 0.28 -17.30 1.55
N VAL A 117 -0.94 -17.13 2.07
CA VAL A 117 -1.36 -15.90 2.74
C VAL A 117 -0.66 -15.80 4.09
N ILE A 118 0.03 -14.69 4.33
CA ILE A 118 0.75 -14.43 5.58
C ILE A 118 0.11 -13.31 6.41
N GLY A 119 -0.81 -12.56 5.82
CA GLY A 119 -1.60 -11.55 6.50
C GLY A 119 -2.54 -10.83 5.56
N LYS A 120 -3.46 -10.05 6.13
CA LYS A 120 -4.31 -9.13 5.38
C LYS A 120 -4.71 -7.92 6.22
N ILE A 121 -5.03 -6.84 5.55
CA ILE A 121 -5.57 -5.62 6.12
C ILE A 121 -6.92 -5.34 5.45
N ILE A 122 -7.94 -5.10 6.25
CA ILE A 122 -9.28 -4.72 5.80
C ILE A 122 -9.51 -3.27 6.20
N PHE A 123 -9.76 -2.41 5.22
CA PHE A 123 -10.03 -0.99 5.43
C PHE A 123 -11.53 -0.76 5.57
N ARG A 124 -11.91 0.23 6.38
CA ARG A 124 -13.30 0.62 6.61
C ARG A 124 -13.50 2.09 6.29
N TYR A 125 -14.61 2.37 5.62
CA TYR A 125 -15.04 3.70 5.20
C TYR A 125 -16.44 3.99 5.75
N ASP A 126 -16.75 5.26 6.02
CA ASP A 126 -18.12 5.69 6.28
C ASP A 126 -18.91 5.91 4.98
N GLY A 127 -20.19 6.21 5.10
CA GLY A 127 -21.07 6.46 3.94
C GLY A 127 -20.72 7.70 3.11
N THR A 128 -19.72 8.49 3.52
CA THR A 128 -19.17 9.62 2.74
C THR A 128 -17.86 9.27 2.03
N GLY A 129 -17.39 8.02 2.13
CA GLY A 129 -16.12 7.57 1.56
C GLY A 129 -14.90 7.95 2.40
N ARG A 130 -15.09 8.44 3.64
CA ARG A 130 -13.97 8.74 4.53
C ARG A 130 -13.51 7.47 5.22
N GLN A 131 -12.20 7.18 5.17
CA GLN A 131 -11.63 6.05 5.91
C GLN A 131 -11.79 6.27 7.42
N ILE A 132 -12.52 5.36 8.08
CA ILE A 132 -12.79 5.39 9.52
C ILE A 132 -11.96 4.39 10.31
N GLY A 133 -11.18 3.55 9.65
CA GLY A 133 -10.30 2.61 10.33
C GLY A 133 -9.81 1.47 9.46
N TYR A 134 -9.16 0.50 10.09
CA TYR A 134 -8.75 -0.75 9.48
C TYR A 134 -8.61 -1.86 10.53
N SER A 135 -8.58 -3.12 10.07
CA SER A 135 -8.25 -4.30 10.88
C SER A 135 -7.17 -5.10 10.18
N SER A 136 -6.16 -5.57 10.93
CA SER A 136 -5.12 -6.45 10.44
C SER A 136 -5.31 -7.87 10.97
N TYR A 137 -5.01 -8.85 10.13
CA TYR A 137 -5.13 -10.28 10.44
C TYR A 137 -3.85 -11.00 10.04
N ASP A 138 -3.52 -12.09 10.74
CA ASP A 138 -2.46 -13.00 10.34
C ASP A 138 -2.92 -13.94 9.20
N GLY A 139 -1.98 -14.75 8.68
CA GLY A 139 -2.25 -15.72 7.61
C GLY A 139 -3.28 -16.80 7.97
N ALA A 140 -3.53 -17.04 9.26
CA ALA A 140 -4.57 -17.95 9.73
C ALA A 140 -5.94 -17.24 9.87
N GLY A 141 -6.00 -15.93 9.63
CA GLY A 141 -7.21 -15.12 9.76
C GLY A 141 -7.49 -14.63 11.19
N ARG A 142 -6.53 -14.75 12.12
CA ARG A 142 -6.68 -14.23 13.47
C ARG A 142 -6.44 -12.72 13.47
N LEU A 143 -7.31 -11.99 14.15
CA LEU A 143 -7.17 -10.54 14.32
C LEU A 143 -5.89 -10.21 15.09
N LEU A 144 -5.03 -9.38 14.50
CA LEU A 144 -3.79 -8.87 15.10
C LEU A 144 -4.00 -7.49 15.73
N GLY A 145 -4.84 -6.66 15.11
CA GLY A 145 -5.11 -5.32 15.60
C GLY A 145 -6.19 -4.61 14.80
N GLN A 146 -6.71 -3.52 15.36
CA GLN A 146 -7.64 -2.65 14.66
C GLN A 146 -7.44 -1.20 15.10
N THR A 147 -7.65 -0.30 14.15
CA THR A 147 -7.65 1.13 14.38
C THR A 147 -9.03 1.67 14.00
N THR A 148 -9.52 2.60 14.80
CA THR A 148 -10.70 3.40 14.52
C THR A 148 -10.35 4.86 14.76
N VAL A 149 -10.62 5.73 13.79
CA VAL A 149 -10.58 7.17 14.07
C VAL A 149 -11.78 7.48 14.96
N PRO A 150 -11.61 8.11 16.13
CA PRO A 150 -12.74 8.57 16.90
C PRO A 150 -13.52 9.57 16.04
N MET A 151 -14.76 9.26 15.72
CA MET A 151 -15.68 10.23 15.14
C MET A 151 -15.84 11.34 16.18
N ALA A 152 -15.28 12.52 15.92
CA ALA A 152 -15.50 13.68 16.77
C ALA A 152 -17.02 13.87 16.85
N LYS A 153 -17.61 13.68 18.04
CA LYS A 153 -18.99 14.08 18.31
C LYS A 153 -19.06 15.57 17.98
N ARG A 154 -19.74 15.94 16.90
CA ARG A 154 -20.14 17.33 16.70
C ARG A 154 -21.14 17.68 17.82
N PRO A 155 -20.97 18.83 18.48
CA PRO A 155 -21.90 19.28 19.52
C PRO A 155 -23.30 19.51 18.95
#